data_AF-A4A0B2-F1
#
_entry.id   AF-A4A0B2-F1
#
_cell.length_a   1.000
_cell.length_b   1.000
_cell.length_c   1.000
_cell.angle_alpha   90.00
_cell.angle_beta   90.00
_cell.angle_gamma   90.00
#
_symmetry.space_group_name_H-M   'P 1'
#
loop_
_entity.id
_entity.type
_entity.pdbx_description
1 polymer ?
#
loop_
_entity_poly.entity_id
_entity_poly.type
_entity_poly.pdbx_seq_one_letter_code
_entity_poly.pdbx_strand_id
1 'polypeptide(L)'
;MLAAGWRADRNVLNQLDMPKSYLMFPAITQIFAEFGNLKLATARETIWIGVEADPECIEECSEFEAHVDTQLFPIGHCSGCDFIYIVADIEGRIYLLNDELRLYALDIYGAIECLLLDRWRCDNVDGVIEGSVWKIRE
;
A
#
# COMPACT_ATOMS: atom_id res chain seq x y z
N MET A 1 -11.49 7.42 17.84
CA MET A 1 -12.79 7.31 17.13
C MET A 1 -12.47 6.98 15.69
N LEU A 2 -12.73 5.76 15.23
CA LEU A 2 -12.52 5.34 13.85
C LEU A 2 -13.65 5.91 12.98
N ALA A 3 -13.36 6.95 12.19
CA ALA A 3 -14.27 7.45 11.17
C ALA A 3 -13.96 6.75 9.84
N ALA A 4 -14.50 5.55 9.65
CA ALA A 4 -14.35 4.83 8.38
C ALA A 4 -15.43 5.30 7.39
N GLY A 5 -15.05 6.10 6.40
CA GLY A 5 -15.95 6.60 5.35
C GLY A 5 -16.18 5.58 4.24
N TRP A 6 -16.72 4.40 4.52
CA TRP A 6 -16.99 3.34 3.53
C TRP A 6 -18.28 3.56 2.73
N ARG A 7 -18.27 3.34 1.41
CA ARG A 7 -19.43 3.43 0.50
C ARG A 7 -19.48 2.23 -0.44
N ALA A 8 -20.65 1.67 -0.73
CA ALA A 8 -20.78 0.39 -1.43
C ALA A 8 -20.68 0.47 -2.98
N ASP A 9 -20.85 1.65 -3.56
CA ASP A 9 -20.89 1.97 -4.99
C ASP A 9 -19.50 2.41 -5.53
N ARG A 10 -18.44 1.78 -5.01
CA ARG A 10 -17.06 2.26 -4.89
C ARG A 10 -16.11 1.96 -6.04
N ASN A 11 -16.60 1.69 -7.25
CA ASN A 11 -15.69 1.42 -8.36
C ASN A 11 -14.98 2.72 -8.79
N VAL A 12 -13.76 2.91 -8.29
CA VAL A 12 -12.89 4.05 -8.59
C VAL A 12 -11.93 3.79 -9.73
N LEU A 13 -11.99 2.62 -10.38
CA LEU A 13 -11.04 2.25 -11.44
C LEU A 13 -11.06 3.25 -12.60
N ASN A 14 -12.24 3.80 -12.92
CA ASN A 14 -12.39 4.81 -13.97
C ASN A 14 -11.87 6.20 -13.58
N GLN A 15 -11.45 6.39 -12.34
CA GLN A 15 -10.92 7.64 -11.81
C GLN A 15 -9.39 7.59 -11.72
N LEU A 16 -8.76 6.42 -11.88
CA LEU A 16 -7.31 6.22 -11.80
C LEU A 16 -6.61 7.01 -12.90
N ASP A 17 -5.92 8.08 -12.48
CA ASP A 17 -5.06 8.89 -13.35
C ASP A 17 -3.63 8.38 -13.24
N MET A 18 -3.39 7.18 -13.77
CA MET A 18 -2.05 6.57 -13.83
C MET A 18 -1.40 6.85 -15.19
N PRO A 19 -0.06 6.94 -15.26
CA PRO A 19 0.65 6.95 -16.54
C PRO A 19 0.22 5.76 -17.39
N LYS A 20 -0.03 5.98 -18.69
CA LYS A 20 -0.50 4.91 -19.61
C LYS A 20 0.44 3.70 -19.71
N SER A 21 1.71 3.88 -19.37
CA SER A 21 2.72 2.82 -19.31
C SER A 21 2.61 1.94 -18.06
N TYR A 22 1.87 2.38 -17.04
CA TYR A 22 1.69 1.68 -15.78
C TYR A 22 0.51 0.72 -15.89
N LEU A 23 0.82 -0.57 -15.96
CA LEU A 23 -0.19 -1.62 -16.17
C LEU A 23 -0.82 -1.99 -14.82
N MET A 24 -2.14 -1.89 -14.74
CA MET A 24 -2.87 -2.46 -13.60
C MET A 24 -2.87 -3.99 -13.68
N PHE A 25 -2.45 -4.62 -12.60
CA PHE A 25 -2.51 -6.08 -12.44
C PHE A 25 -3.87 -6.51 -11.84
N PRO A 26 -4.23 -7.80 -11.94
CA PRO A 26 -5.49 -8.31 -11.37
C PRO A 26 -5.64 -8.02 -9.87
N ALA A 27 -4.57 -8.17 -9.09
CA ALA A 27 -4.58 -7.89 -7.65
C ALA A 27 -4.92 -6.41 -7.35
N ILE A 28 -4.31 -5.48 -8.09
CA ILE A 28 -4.56 -4.05 -7.97
C ILE A 28 -6.00 -3.70 -8.33
N THR A 29 -6.51 -4.31 -9.41
CA THR A 29 -7.89 -4.14 -9.85
C THR A 29 -8.87 -4.56 -8.75
N GLN A 30 -8.59 -5.69 -8.10
CA GLN A 30 -9.39 -6.19 -6.99
C GLN A 30 -9.33 -5.25 -5.78
N ILE A 31 -8.13 -4.80 -5.40
CA ILE A 31 -7.93 -3.86 -4.29
C ILE A 31 -8.77 -2.59 -4.50
N PHE A 32 -8.71 -1.96 -5.68
CA PHE A 32 -9.47 -0.74 -5.94
C PHE A 32 -10.97 -0.99 -6.09
N ALA A 33 -11.40 -2.14 -6.60
CA ALA A 33 -12.81 -2.49 -6.67
C ALA A 33 -13.44 -2.65 -5.27
N GLU A 34 -12.69 -3.19 -4.31
CA GLU A 34 -13.18 -3.46 -2.95
C GLU A 34 -12.93 -2.31 -1.97
N PHE A 35 -11.75 -1.70 -2.05
CA PHE A 35 -11.22 -0.75 -1.07
C PHE A 35 -10.91 0.64 -1.65
N GLY A 36 -11.22 0.90 -2.91
CA GLY A 36 -11.03 2.22 -3.51
C GLY A 36 -11.67 3.35 -2.70
N ASN A 37 -10.95 4.44 -2.50
CA ASN A 37 -11.35 5.56 -1.63
C ASN A 37 -11.58 5.19 -0.15
N LEU A 38 -11.05 4.07 0.33
CA LEU A 38 -11.05 3.75 1.75
C LEU A 38 -10.18 4.73 2.52
N LYS A 39 -10.79 5.49 3.44
CA LYS A 39 -10.09 6.31 4.42
C LYS A 39 -10.31 5.71 5.80
N LEU A 40 -9.22 5.37 6.47
CA LEU A 40 -9.17 4.88 7.85
C LEU A 40 -8.36 5.87 8.67
N ALA A 41 -8.96 6.44 9.71
CA ALA A 41 -8.26 7.29 10.66
C ALA A 41 -8.21 6.59 12.03
N THR A 42 -6.99 6.41 12.55
CA THR A 42 -6.74 6.03 13.94
C THR A 42 -6.46 7.29 14.77
N ALA A 43 -6.06 7.13 16.03
CA ALA A 43 -5.66 8.27 16.86
C ALA A 43 -4.31 8.88 16.44
N ARG A 44 -3.51 8.15 15.67
CA ARG A 44 -2.14 8.55 15.29
C ARG A 44 -1.96 8.72 13.79
N GLU A 45 -2.66 7.90 13.02
CA GLU A 45 -2.39 7.71 11.60
C GLU A 45 -3.68 7.85 10.79
N THR A 46 -3.55 8.31 9.55
CA THR A 46 -4.64 8.26 8.57
C THR A 46 -4.15 7.60 7.31
N ILE A 47 -4.89 6.59 6.89
CA ILE A 47 -4.60 5.77 5.72
C ILE A 47 -5.68 6.01 4.70
N TRP A 48 -5.23 6.22 3.47
CA TRP A 48 -6.11 6.38 2.33
C TRP A 48 -5.67 5.44 1.21
N ILE A 49 -6.52 4.47 0.87
CA ILE A 49 -6.43 3.70 -0.37
C ILE A 49 -7.11 4.52 -1.46
N GLY A 50 -6.29 5.04 -2.36
CA GLY A 50 -6.61 6.24 -3.11
C GLY A 50 -6.07 6.19 -4.53
N VAL A 51 -6.72 6.98 -5.37
CA VAL A 51 -6.61 6.97 -6.82
C VAL A 51 -5.48 7.89 -7.32
N GLU A 52 -4.89 8.66 -6.40
CA GLU A 52 -3.86 9.63 -6.71
C GLU A 52 -2.50 8.95 -6.82
N ALA A 53 -1.96 8.96 -8.03
CA ALA A 53 -0.61 8.53 -8.32
C ALA A 53 0.33 9.72 -8.07
N ASP A 54 1.03 9.71 -6.96
CA ASP A 54 2.11 10.66 -6.73
C ASP A 54 3.27 10.31 -7.68
N PRO A 55 3.72 11.23 -8.57
CA PRO A 55 4.85 10.98 -9.45
C PRO A 55 6.13 10.55 -8.71
N GLU A 56 6.37 11.08 -7.51
CA GLU A 56 7.52 10.73 -6.67
C GLU A 56 7.44 9.27 -6.24
N CYS A 57 6.28 8.83 -5.77
CA CYS A 57 6.03 7.43 -5.43
C CYS A 57 6.25 6.47 -6.61
N ILE A 58 5.85 6.87 -7.83
CA ILE A 58 6.06 6.06 -9.03
C ILE A 58 7.55 5.89 -9.35
N GLU A 59 8.33 6.95 -9.18
CA GLU A 59 9.78 6.92 -9.37
C GLU A 59 10.43 6.00 -8.34
N GLU A 60 10.11 6.17 -7.05
CA GLU A 60 10.59 5.32 -5.96
C GLU A 60 10.20 3.84 -6.16
N CYS A 61 8.96 3.54 -6.57
CA CYS A 61 8.54 2.19 -6.91
C CYS A 61 9.50 1.56 -7.92
N SER A 62 9.78 2.28 -9.01
CA SER A 62 10.62 1.81 -10.11
C SER A 62 12.05 1.49 -9.65
N GLU A 63 12.60 2.23 -8.68
CA GLU A 63 13.92 1.94 -8.09
C GLU A 63 13.92 0.65 -7.26
N PHE A 64 12.84 0.41 -6.52
CA PHE A 64 12.71 -0.78 -5.69
C PHE A 64 12.32 -2.04 -6.47
N GLU A 65 11.61 -1.94 -7.59
CA GLU A 65 11.24 -3.08 -8.45
C GLU A 65 12.45 -3.95 -8.81
N ALA A 66 13.60 -3.32 -9.08
CA ALA A 66 14.86 -4.01 -9.38
C ALA A 66 15.40 -4.84 -8.19
N HIS A 67 15.05 -4.47 -6.96
CA HIS A 67 15.51 -5.10 -5.72
C HIS A 67 14.59 -6.23 -5.26
N VAL A 68 13.29 -6.11 -5.52
CA VAL A 68 12.27 -7.08 -5.10
C VAL A 68 11.92 -8.11 -6.18
N ASP A 69 12.44 -7.94 -7.40
CA ASP A 69 12.17 -8.80 -8.56
C ASP A 69 10.67 -8.93 -8.87
N THR A 70 9.93 -7.84 -8.65
CA THR A 70 8.51 -7.74 -8.97
C THR A 70 8.15 -6.29 -9.30
N GLN A 71 7.10 -6.11 -10.10
CA GLN A 71 6.50 -4.79 -10.30
C GLN A 71 5.75 -4.35 -9.04
N LEU A 72 5.80 -3.06 -8.75
CA LEU A 72 5.14 -2.41 -7.63
C LEU A 72 4.11 -1.42 -8.16
N PHE A 73 3.03 -1.24 -7.42
CA PHE A 73 1.96 -0.34 -7.81
C PHE A 73 1.50 0.50 -6.62
N PRO A 74 1.49 1.84 -6.72
CA PRO A 74 1.01 2.69 -5.65
C PRO A 74 -0.51 2.56 -5.52
N ILE A 75 -0.98 2.20 -4.33
CA ILE A 75 -2.40 2.00 -4.05
C ILE A 75 -2.96 3.02 -3.05
N GLY A 76 -2.10 3.82 -2.42
CA GLY A 76 -2.54 4.79 -1.43
C GLY A 76 -1.39 5.41 -0.65
N HIS A 77 -1.76 6.08 0.44
CA HIS A 77 -0.81 6.71 1.35
C HIS A 77 -1.21 6.57 2.81
N CYS A 78 -0.21 6.73 3.66
CA CYS A 78 -0.34 6.82 5.10
C CYS A 78 0.20 8.19 5.54
N SER A 79 -0.52 8.85 6.44
CA SER A 79 -0.12 10.11 7.07
C SER A 79 -0.04 9.92 8.58
N GLY A 80 0.94 10.56 9.21
CA GLY A 80 1.22 10.39 10.65
C GLY A 80 2.11 9.18 10.98
N CYS A 81 2.74 8.59 9.97
CA CYS A 81 3.62 7.41 10.02
C CYS A 81 4.93 7.72 9.27
N ASP A 82 6.00 6.96 9.55
CA ASP A 82 7.31 7.14 8.89
C ASP A 82 7.32 6.70 7.42
N PHE A 83 6.30 5.96 6.99
CA PHE A 83 6.12 5.51 5.61
C PHE A 83 4.98 6.28 4.94
N ILE A 84 5.26 6.92 3.82
CA ILE A 84 4.32 7.84 3.18
C ILE A 84 3.37 7.09 2.25
N TYR A 85 3.88 6.08 1.54
CA TYR A 85 3.16 5.41 0.47
C TYR A 85 2.78 3.96 0.84
N ILE A 86 1.64 3.54 0.32
CA ILE A 86 1.17 2.15 0.37
C ILE A 86 1.23 1.62 -1.05
N VAL A 87 1.93 0.52 -1.22
CA VAL A 87 2.24 -0.07 -2.52
C VAL A 87 1.91 -1.55 -2.50
N ALA A 88 1.54 -2.09 -3.65
CA ALA A 88 1.23 -3.51 -3.80
C ALA A 88 1.95 -4.11 -5.00
N ASP A 89 2.40 -5.36 -4.87
CA ASP A 89 3.01 -6.08 -5.99
C ASP A 89 1.98 -6.81 -6.86
N ILE A 90 2.47 -7.50 -7.90
CA ILE A 90 1.65 -8.27 -8.84
C ILE A 90 0.85 -9.40 -8.18
N GLU A 91 1.32 -9.90 -7.03
CA GLU A 91 0.66 -10.95 -6.25
C GLU A 91 -0.33 -10.38 -5.22
N GLY A 92 -0.34 -9.06 -5.03
CA GLY A 92 -1.19 -8.37 -4.08
C GLY A 92 -0.58 -8.25 -2.68
N ARG A 93 0.71 -8.54 -2.51
CA ARG A 93 1.40 -8.29 -1.24
C ARG A 93 1.55 -6.80 -1.04
N ILE A 94 1.36 -6.35 0.19
CA ILE A 94 1.32 -4.94 0.55
C ILE A 94 2.61 -4.52 1.21
N TYR A 95 3.19 -3.44 0.72
CA TYR A 95 4.40 -2.83 1.23
C TYR A 95 4.11 -1.40 1.70
N LEU A 96 4.95 -0.93 2.60
CA LEU A 96 5.05 0.47 2.99
C LEU A 96 6.33 1.05 2.37
N LEU A 97 6.23 2.24 1.80
CA LEU A 97 7.28 2.88 1.03
C LEU A 97 7.53 4.33 1.49
N ASN A 98 8.82 4.66 1.59
CA ASN A 98 9.45 5.97 1.74
C ASN A 98 10.93 5.75 1.29
N ASP A 99 11.92 6.31 1.98
CA ASP A 99 13.35 5.97 1.82
C ASP A 99 13.69 4.45 1.91
N GLU A 100 12.77 3.66 2.44
CA GLU A 100 12.86 2.20 2.54
C GLU A 100 11.57 1.56 2.02
N LEU A 101 11.70 0.36 1.43
CA LEU A 101 10.58 -0.52 1.13
C LEU A 101 10.50 -1.61 2.19
N ARG A 102 9.32 -1.80 2.79
CA ARG A 102 9.07 -2.82 3.81
C ARG A 102 7.82 -3.62 3.49
N LEU A 103 7.95 -4.95 3.45
CA LEU A 103 6.78 -5.83 3.36
C LEU A 103 5.94 -5.70 4.64
N TYR A 104 4.66 -5.35 4.49
CA TYR A 104 3.74 -5.06 5.58
C TYR A 104 2.72 -6.17 5.78
N ALA A 105 2.14 -6.68 4.69
CA ALA A 105 1.19 -7.79 4.72
C ALA A 105 1.23 -8.58 3.42
N LEU A 106 0.74 -9.83 3.46
CA LEU A 106 0.64 -10.68 2.28
C LEU A 106 -0.56 -10.35 1.38
N ASP A 107 -1.53 -9.60 1.92
CA ASP A 107 -2.70 -9.12 1.18
C ASP A 107 -3.28 -7.86 1.85
N ILE A 108 -4.23 -7.20 1.16
CA ILE A 108 -4.88 -5.98 1.63
C ILE A 108 -5.72 -6.18 2.89
N TYR A 109 -6.29 -7.37 3.09
CA TYR A 109 -7.11 -7.68 4.25
C TYR A 109 -6.24 -7.73 5.51
N GLY A 110 -5.10 -8.41 5.44
CA GLY A 110 -4.11 -8.46 6.49
C GLY A 110 -3.51 -7.09 6.78
N ALA A 111 -3.29 -6.26 5.74
CA ALA A 111 -2.85 -4.89 5.93
C ALA A 111 -3.88 -4.08 6.74
N ILE A 112 -5.14 -4.09 6.33
CA ILE A 112 -6.24 -3.40 7.03
C ILE A 112 -6.41 -3.92 8.45
N GLU A 113 -6.35 -5.23 8.67
CA GLU A 113 -6.45 -5.84 10.00
C GLU A 113 -5.32 -5.36 10.93
N CYS A 114 -4.07 -5.36 10.45
CA CYS A 114 -2.93 -4.87 11.24
C CYS A 114 -3.11 -3.41 11.66
N LEU A 115 -3.63 -2.59 10.76
CA LEU A 115 -3.92 -1.17 11.00
C LEU A 115 -5.06 -0.94 12.00
N LEU A 116 -6.16 -1.69 11.86
CA LEU A 116 -7.30 -1.58 12.77
C LEU A 116 -6.96 -2.00 14.20
N LEU A 117 -6.02 -2.96 14.34
CA LEU A 117 -5.61 -3.47 15.64
C LEU A 117 -4.48 -2.68 16.28
N ASP A 118 -3.99 -1.61 15.64
CA ASP A 118 -2.77 -0.86 16.03
C ASP A 118 -1.57 -1.81 16.23
N ARG A 119 -1.59 -2.93 15.49
CA ARG A 119 -0.52 -3.93 15.50
C ARG A 119 0.39 -3.58 14.35
N TRP A 120 1.37 -2.73 14.63
CA TRP A 120 2.55 -2.64 13.81
C TRP A 120 3.18 -4.04 13.74
N ARG A 121 2.94 -4.77 12.64
CA ARG A 121 3.65 -6.02 12.34
C ARG A 121 5.06 -5.66 11.88
N CYS A 122 5.92 -5.29 12.84
CA CYS A 122 7.37 -5.25 12.63
C CYS A 122 8.13 -6.15 13.59
N ASP A 123 7.47 -6.77 14.58
CA ASP A 123 8.12 -7.74 15.46
C ASP A 123 7.34 -9.06 15.49
N ASN A 124 7.95 -10.11 14.91
CA ASN A 124 7.77 -11.53 15.21
C ASN A 124 6.34 -11.99 15.58
N VAL A 125 5.57 -12.42 14.56
CA VAL A 125 4.58 -13.48 14.78
C VAL A 125 5.28 -14.79 14.46
N ASP A 126 5.30 -15.69 15.42
CA ASP A 126 5.90 -17.02 15.40
C ASP A 126 5.61 -17.82 14.11
N GLY A 127 6.46 -17.63 13.10
CA GLY A 127 6.49 -18.41 11.87
C GLY A 127 6.25 -17.60 10.59
N VAL A 128 7.34 -17.02 10.05
CA VAL A 128 7.48 -16.41 8.71
C VAL A 128 6.70 -15.09 8.59
N ILE A 129 7.34 -13.91 8.62
CA ILE A 129 8.26 -13.39 7.60
C ILE A 129 9.39 -12.59 8.31
N GLU A 130 10.65 -13.02 8.20
CA GLU A 130 11.78 -12.13 8.48
C GLU A 130 11.73 -10.97 7.50
N GLY A 131 11.55 -9.76 8.03
CA GLY A 131 11.27 -8.54 7.27
C GLY A 131 12.38 -8.22 6.29
N SER A 132 12.12 -8.48 5.02
CA SER A 132 12.89 -7.90 3.93
C SER A 132 12.67 -6.39 3.94
N VAL A 133 13.67 -5.67 4.41
CA VAL A 133 13.76 -4.22 4.30
C VAL A 133 14.78 -3.92 3.22
N TRP A 134 14.36 -3.18 2.21
CA TRP A 134 15.25 -2.70 1.15
C TRP A 134 15.44 -1.20 1.32
N LYS A 135 16.67 -0.71 1.12
CA LYS A 135 16.99 0.72 1.15
C LYS A 135 17.59 1.13 -0.18
N ILE A 136 17.26 2.32 -0.65
CA ILE A 136 17.98 2.95 -1.77
C ILE A 136 19.41 3.22 -1.28
N ARG A 137 20.42 2.74 -2.02
CA ARG A 137 21.83 2.98 -1.67
C ARG A 137 22.22 4.40 -2.09
N GLU A 138 22.73 5.19 -1.14
CA GLU A 138 23.40 6.48 -1.39
C GLU A 138 24.65 6.34 -2.28
#